data_AF-A0A370HA02-F1
#
_entry.id   AF-A0A370HA02-F1
#
_cell.length_a   1.000
_cell.length_b   1.000
_cell.length_c   1.000
_cell.angle_alpha   90.00
_cell.angle_beta   90.00
_cell.angle_gamma   90.00
#
_symmetry.space_group_name_H-M   'P 1'
#
loop_
_entity.id
_entity.type
_entity.pdbx_description
1 polymer ?
#
loop_
_entity_poly.entity_id
_entity_poly.type
_entity_poly.pdbx_seq_one_letter_code
_entity_poly.pdbx_strand_id
1 'polypeptide(L)'
;MEECNSVASLIERLKRKAPAYLDLLTAETEEEFESAFSVVLEKAVHHLEKNKVNFAELKEEGLSGALAGALTIPGLTVTQETNSNGHVDLTIEADHCNPSRIKLGEAKIYAGPSYHIKGIGQLLGRYTTGREGQGLLINYVRNSNIKAITAKLKTEMDAKLPENQTELCAEHTLKWSLVTKHQHSSGEIVAIGHIGCNLYV
;
A
#
# COMPACT_ATOMS: atom_id res chain seq x y z
N MET A 1 -9.77 -10.34 43.52
CA MET A 1 -9.15 -10.71 42.25
C MET A 1 -8.46 -9.46 41.75
N GLU A 2 -7.16 -9.32 42.02
CA GLU A 2 -6.38 -8.14 41.62
C GLU A 2 -6.35 -8.09 40.09
N GLU A 3 -7.08 -7.16 39.48
CA GLU A 3 -6.84 -6.82 38.10
C GLU A 3 -5.40 -6.29 38.00
N CYS A 4 -4.56 -7.05 37.31
CA CYS A 4 -3.18 -6.69 37.05
C CYS A 4 -3.15 -5.43 36.16
N ASN A 5 -3.25 -4.26 36.80
CA ASN A 5 -3.12 -2.91 36.23
C ASN A 5 -1.63 -2.56 36.08
N SER A 6 -0.88 -3.42 35.39
CA SER A 6 0.51 -3.15 35.03
C SER A 6 0.62 -2.77 33.55
N VAL A 7 1.64 -1.96 33.22
CA VAL A 7 1.98 -1.65 31.83
C VAL A 7 2.23 -2.94 31.03
N ALA A 8 2.87 -3.94 31.64
CA ALA A 8 3.08 -5.25 31.02
C ALA A 8 1.75 -5.94 30.65
N SER A 9 0.76 -5.93 31.55
CA SER A 9 -0.58 -6.50 31.29
C SER A 9 -1.29 -5.76 30.15
N LEU A 10 -1.13 -4.43 30.05
CA LEU A 10 -1.66 -3.64 28.93
C LEU A 10 -1.01 -4.04 27.59
N ILE A 11 0.33 -4.13 27.55
CA ILE A 11 1.07 -4.54 26.35
C ILE A 11 0.63 -5.94 25.90
N GLU A 12 0.50 -6.90 26.81
CA GLU A 12 0.05 -8.26 26.48
C GLU A 12 -1.43 -8.31 26.03
N ARG A 13 -2.28 -7.38 26.48
CA ARG A 13 -3.64 -7.22 25.94
C ARG A 13 -3.61 -6.66 24.52
N LEU A 14 -2.75 -5.67 24.25
CA LEU A 14 -2.59 -5.07 22.92
C LEU A 14 -2.05 -6.08 21.92
N LYS A 15 -0.99 -6.83 22.26
CA LYS A 15 -0.45 -7.91 21.42
C LYS A 15 -1.51 -8.93 20.99
N ARG A 16 -2.43 -9.29 21.88
CA ARG A 16 -3.48 -10.27 21.56
C ARG A 16 -4.62 -9.68 20.73
N LYS A 17 -4.98 -8.41 20.95
CA LYS A 17 -6.15 -7.80 20.29
C LYS A 17 -5.82 -7.08 18.99
N ALA A 18 -4.65 -6.49 18.90
CA ALA A 18 -4.20 -5.67 17.78
C ALA A 18 -2.67 -5.80 17.57
N PRO A 19 -2.15 -7.01 17.30
CA PRO A 19 -0.71 -7.25 17.17
C PRO A 19 -0.06 -6.32 16.13
N ALA A 20 -0.58 -6.29 14.90
CA ALA A 20 -0.05 -5.45 13.83
C ALA A 20 -0.04 -3.95 14.14
N TYR A 21 -0.94 -3.48 15.02
CA TYR A 21 -0.92 -2.09 15.45
C TYR A 21 0.25 -1.81 16.39
N LEU A 22 0.48 -2.71 17.36
CA LEU A 22 1.64 -2.60 18.22
C LEU A 22 2.93 -2.70 17.40
N ASP A 23 3.00 -3.66 16.47
CA ASP A 23 4.16 -3.87 15.62
C ASP A 23 4.47 -2.63 14.77
N LEU A 24 3.46 -1.96 14.21
CA LEU A 24 3.61 -0.69 13.49
C LEU A 24 4.23 0.42 14.37
N LEU A 25 3.73 0.56 15.60
CA LEU A 25 4.20 1.59 16.53
C LEU A 25 5.63 1.34 17.00
N THR A 26 6.03 0.07 17.12
CA THR A 26 7.33 -0.32 17.66
C THR A 26 8.35 -0.72 16.58
N ALA A 27 8.03 -0.56 15.29
CA ALA A 27 8.92 -0.92 14.19
C ALA A 27 10.17 -0.02 14.18
N GLU A 28 11.34 -0.62 14.33
CA GLU A 28 12.64 0.07 14.33
C GLU A 28 13.28 0.05 12.94
N THR A 29 12.94 -0.94 12.11
CA THR A 29 13.44 -1.11 10.74
C THR A 29 12.36 -0.89 9.69
N GLU A 30 12.74 -0.68 8.42
CA GLU A 30 11.77 -0.58 7.32
C GLU A 30 11.08 -1.92 7.11
N GLU A 31 11.80 -3.04 7.20
CA GLU A 31 11.26 -4.38 7.02
C GLU A 31 10.19 -4.74 8.07
N GLU A 32 10.42 -4.40 9.33
CA GLU A 32 9.42 -4.57 10.40
C GLU A 32 8.18 -3.72 10.13
N PHE A 33 8.39 -2.47 9.72
CA PHE A 33 7.30 -1.56 9.41
C PHE A 33 6.47 -2.07 8.22
N GLU A 34 7.09 -2.46 7.11
CA GLU A 34 6.39 -2.97 5.93
C GLU A 34 5.63 -4.27 6.22
N SER A 35 6.18 -5.14 7.06
CA SER A 35 5.51 -6.36 7.51
C SER A 35 4.23 -6.03 8.30
N ALA A 36 4.33 -5.14 9.29
CA ALA A 36 3.20 -4.73 10.10
C ALA A 36 2.16 -3.92 9.30
N PHE A 37 2.63 -3.01 8.44
CA PHE A 37 1.81 -2.20 7.55
C PHE A 37 1.02 -3.09 6.58
N SER A 38 1.63 -4.12 6.01
CA SER A 38 0.96 -5.07 5.12
C SER A 38 -0.28 -5.71 5.77
N VAL A 39 -0.21 -6.06 7.06
CA VAL A 39 -1.35 -6.64 7.78
C VAL A 39 -2.50 -5.64 7.94
N VAL A 40 -2.19 -4.36 8.15
CA VAL A 40 -3.22 -3.31 8.24
C VAL A 40 -3.78 -2.99 6.85
N LEU A 41 -2.93 -2.89 5.84
CA LEU A 41 -3.32 -2.70 4.45
C LEU A 41 -4.24 -3.83 3.95
N GLU A 42 -3.94 -5.08 4.28
CA GLU A 42 -4.78 -6.23 3.92
C GLU A 42 -6.21 -6.09 4.47
N LYS A 43 -6.37 -5.57 5.70
CA LYS A 43 -7.69 -5.29 6.28
C LYS A 43 -8.44 -4.21 5.51
N ALA A 44 -7.73 -3.17 5.07
CA ALA A 44 -8.31 -2.10 4.26
C ALA A 44 -8.71 -2.60 2.85
N VAL A 45 -7.89 -3.45 2.23
CA VAL A 45 -8.24 -4.14 0.97
C VAL A 45 -9.49 -5.01 1.15
N HIS A 46 -9.53 -5.85 2.19
CA HIS A 46 -10.70 -6.67 2.48
C HIS A 46 -11.97 -5.84 2.74
N HIS A 47 -11.84 -4.65 3.33
CA HIS A 47 -12.97 -3.73 3.48
C HIS A 47 -13.55 -3.33 2.11
N LEU A 48 -12.71 -2.96 1.15
CA LEU A 48 -13.15 -2.65 -0.21
C LEU A 48 -13.81 -3.85 -0.88
N GLU A 49 -13.16 -5.02 -0.83
CA GLU A 49 -13.65 -6.24 -1.49
C GLU A 49 -14.99 -6.71 -0.93
N LYS A 50 -15.17 -6.64 0.39
CA LYS A 50 -16.43 -6.99 1.06
C LYS A 50 -17.58 -6.06 0.65
N ASN A 51 -17.26 -4.80 0.37
CA ASN A 51 -18.24 -3.76 0.04
C ASN A 51 -18.29 -3.44 -1.46
N LYS A 52 -17.66 -4.24 -2.33
CA LYS A 52 -17.50 -3.97 -3.76
C LYS A 52 -18.81 -3.68 -4.52
N VAL A 53 -19.93 -4.28 -4.09
CA VAL A 53 -21.26 -4.00 -4.68
C VAL A 53 -21.69 -2.57 -4.37
N ASN A 54 -21.51 -2.12 -3.13
CA ASN A 54 -21.82 -0.75 -2.70
C ASN A 54 -20.86 0.27 -3.34
N PHE A 55 -19.66 -0.15 -3.71
CA PHE A 55 -18.61 0.69 -4.29
C PHE A 55 -18.52 0.61 -5.82
N ALA A 56 -19.45 -0.09 -6.49
CA ALA A 56 -19.38 -0.35 -7.92
C ALA A 56 -19.39 0.93 -8.78
N GLU A 57 -20.09 1.97 -8.33
CA GLU A 57 -20.20 3.26 -9.04
C GLU A 57 -19.09 4.25 -8.68
N LEU A 58 -18.32 4.01 -7.62
CA LEU A 58 -17.24 4.90 -7.20
C LEU A 58 -16.13 4.95 -8.26
N LYS A 59 -15.55 6.12 -8.48
CA LYS A 59 -14.34 6.28 -9.30
C LYS A 59 -13.09 6.11 -8.43
N GLU A 60 -11.91 6.30 -9.01
CA GLU A 60 -10.61 6.19 -8.32
C GLU A 60 -10.57 7.00 -7.02
N GLU A 61 -10.94 8.28 -7.07
CA GLU A 61 -10.99 9.18 -5.89
C GLU A 61 -11.89 8.63 -4.76
N GLY A 62 -13.09 8.16 -5.10
CA GLY A 62 -14.03 7.61 -4.12
C GLY A 62 -13.55 6.29 -3.50
N LEU A 63 -12.94 5.41 -4.30
CA LEU A 63 -12.33 4.17 -3.82
C LEU A 63 -11.11 4.44 -2.94
N SER A 64 -10.29 5.41 -3.32
CA SER A 64 -9.15 5.86 -2.51
C SER A 64 -9.59 6.45 -1.19
N GLY A 65 -10.73 7.16 -1.14
CA GLY A 65 -11.28 7.66 0.11
C GLY A 65 -11.81 6.57 1.02
N ALA A 66 -12.48 5.56 0.45
CA ALA A 66 -12.88 4.38 1.20
C ALA A 66 -11.66 3.60 1.74
N LEU A 67 -10.59 3.47 0.95
CA LEU A 67 -9.35 2.84 1.39
C LEU A 67 -8.67 3.65 2.50
N ALA A 68 -8.53 4.96 2.32
CA ALA A 68 -7.93 5.86 3.30
C ALA A 68 -8.67 5.81 4.64
N GLY A 69 -10.00 5.87 4.61
CA GLY A 69 -10.82 5.74 5.82
C GLY A 69 -10.66 4.37 6.52
N ALA A 70 -10.51 3.29 5.75
CA ALA A 70 -10.28 1.95 6.31
C ALA A 70 -8.85 1.73 6.82
N LEU A 71 -7.87 2.44 6.27
CA LEU A 71 -6.45 2.36 6.63
C LEU A 71 -6.08 3.29 7.79
N THR A 72 -6.84 4.38 7.99
CA THR A 72 -6.59 5.35 9.07
C THR A 72 -6.83 4.74 10.44
N ILE A 73 -5.80 4.75 11.27
CA ILE A 73 -5.81 4.34 12.67
C ILE A 73 -4.93 5.31 13.48
N PRO A 74 -5.02 5.36 14.82
CA PRO A 74 -4.22 6.30 15.60
C PRO A 74 -2.71 6.10 15.35
N GLY A 75 -1.98 7.12 14.90
CA GLY A 75 -0.56 7.00 14.56
C GLY A 75 -0.26 6.50 13.13
N LEU A 76 -1.30 6.33 12.30
CA LEU A 76 -1.22 6.11 10.86
C LEU A 76 -2.27 6.98 10.17
N THR A 77 -1.86 8.18 9.79
CA THR A 77 -2.72 9.16 9.12
C THR A 77 -2.71 8.92 7.62
N VAL A 78 -3.88 8.86 6.99
CA VAL A 78 -3.99 8.71 5.53
C VAL A 78 -4.78 9.87 4.96
N THR A 79 -4.15 10.65 4.10
CA THR A 79 -4.75 11.78 3.40
C THR A 79 -4.87 11.49 1.91
N GLN A 80 -5.89 12.06 1.27
CA GLN A 80 -6.07 12.03 -0.17
C GLN A 80 -5.63 13.35 -0.79
N GLU A 81 -5.25 13.33 -2.06
CA GLU A 81 -5.06 14.53 -2.90
C GLU A 81 -4.10 15.56 -2.27
N THR A 82 -3.07 15.07 -1.57
CA THR A 82 -2.06 15.97 -1.01
C THR A 82 -1.15 16.43 -2.14
N ASN A 83 -0.95 17.74 -2.24
CA ASN A 83 -0.02 18.31 -3.21
C ASN A 83 1.42 18.07 -2.74
N SER A 84 2.06 17.01 -3.25
CA SER A 84 3.47 16.70 -3.07
C SER A 84 4.13 16.58 -4.44
N ASN A 85 4.67 17.71 -4.93
CA ASN A 85 5.21 17.84 -6.30
C ASN A 85 4.20 17.45 -7.41
N GLY A 86 2.89 17.42 -7.07
CA GLY A 86 1.78 16.91 -7.87
C GLY A 86 0.65 16.38 -6.97
N HIS A 87 -0.49 16.00 -7.56
CA HIS A 87 -1.61 15.40 -6.84
C HIS A 87 -1.33 13.91 -6.56
N VAL A 88 -0.91 13.60 -5.32
CA VAL A 88 -0.75 12.21 -4.88
C VAL A 88 -2.11 11.68 -4.43
N ASP A 89 -2.53 10.53 -4.97
CA ASP A 89 -3.83 9.94 -4.64
C ASP A 89 -3.94 9.62 -3.14
N LEU A 90 -2.86 9.12 -2.53
CA LEU A 90 -2.77 8.78 -1.11
C LEU A 90 -1.40 9.17 -0.52
N THR A 91 -1.41 9.89 0.61
CA THR A 91 -0.23 10.06 1.47
C THR A 91 -0.50 9.38 2.80
N ILE A 92 0.42 8.50 3.22
CA ILE A 92 0.31 7.72 4.46
C ILE A 92 1.46 8.12 5.36
N GLU A 93 1.14 8.69 6.52
CA GLU A 93 2.10 9.17 7.50
C GLU A 93 1.98 8.34 8.77
N ALA A 94 3.05 7.61 9.11
CA ALA A 94 3.22 6.96 10.40
C ALA A 94 4.06 7.89 11.29
N ASP A 95 3.38 8.71 12.08
CA ASP A 95 3.98 9.77 12.91
C ASP A 95 4.25 9.33 14.35
N HIS A 96 3.69 8.19 14.76
CA HIS A 96 3.91 7.58 16.08
C HIS A 96 5.00 6.49 16.08
N CYS A 97 5.72 6.28 14.96
CA CYS A 97 6.88 5.40 14.89
C CYS A 97 8.19 6.21 14.86
N ASN A 98 9.31 5.58 15.21
CA ASN A 98 10.63 6.21 15.18
C ASN A 98 11.60 5.36 14.32
N PRO A 99 12.13 5.90 13.20
CA PRO A 99 11.82 7.21 12.63
C PRO A 99 10.37 7.28 12.11
N SER A 100 9.81 8.48 12.03
CA SER A 100 8.52 8.70 11.35
C SER A 100 8.65 8.30 9.89
N ARG A 101 7.62 7.67 9.33
CA ARG A 101 7.65 7.15 7.95
C ARG A 101 6.54 7.74 7.11
N ILE A 102 6.85 7.96 5.84
CA ILE A 102 5.89 8.43 4.83
C ILE A 102 5.87 7.42 3.70
N LYS A 103 4.68 7.01 3.27
CA LYS A 103 4.46 6.26 2.03
C LYS A 103 3.58 7.08 1.11
N LEU A 104 3.88 7.02 -0.18
CA LEU A 104 3.08 7.64 -1.23
C LEU A 104 2.37 6.55 -2.03
N GLY A 105 1.10 6.78 -2.33
CA GLY A 105 0.26 5.87 -3.07
C GLY A 105 -0.33 6.52 -4.31
N GLU A 106 -0.21 5.83 -5.43
CA GLU A 106 -1.01 6.08 -6.64
C GLU A 106 -2.11 5.02 -6.71
N ALA A 107 -3.30 5.39 -7.12
CA ALA A 107 -4.45 4.50 -7.23
C ALA A 107 -5.02 4.52 -8.64
N LYS A 108 -5.37 3.33 -9.16
CA LYS A 108 -5.90 3.18 -10.52
C LYS A 108 -7.00 2.13 -10.55
N ILE A 109 -8.07 2.41 -11.29
CA ILE A 109 -8.93 1.35 -11.80
C ILE A 109 -8.13 0.64 -12.89
N TYR A 110 -7.88 -0.65 -12.69
CA TYR A 110 -7.00 -1.39 -13.58
C TYR A 110 -7.57 -1.44 -15.00
N ALA A 111 -6.79 -0.97 -15.97
CA ALA A 111 -7.14 -0.94 -17.39
C ALA A 111 -6.06 -1.60 -18.28
N GLY A 112 -5.22 -2.44 -17.69
CA GLY A 112 -4.15 -3.17 -18.39
C GLY A 112 -2.73 -2.70 -18.03
N PRO A 113 -1.69 -3.45 -18.43
CA PRO A 113 -0.31 -3.19 -18.02
C PRO A 113 0.21 -1.80 -18.42
N SER A 114 -0.11 -1.32 -19.62
CA SER A 114 0.34 0.01 -20.07
C SER A 114 -0.24 1.14 -19.20
N TYR A 115 -1.48 1.01 -18.71
CA TYR A 115 -2.07 2.01 -17.82
C TYR A 115 -1.47 1.93 -16.42
N HIS A 116 -1.23 0.72 -15.93
CA HIS A 116 -0.54 0.47 -14.67
C HIS A 116 0.89 1.06 -14.65
N ILE A 117 1.68 0.83 -15.71
CA ILE A 117 3.05 1.36 -15.83
C ILE A 117 3.06 2.89 -15.82
N LYS A 118 2.06 3.56 -16.39
CA LYS A 118 1.94 5.02 -16.28
C LYS A 118 1.81 5.49 -14.83
N GLY A 119 1.06 4.74 -14.00
CA GLY A 119 0.96 5.02 -12.56
C GLY A 119 2.31 4.91 -11.85
N ILE A 120 3.13 3.92 -12.21
CA ILE A 120 4.52 3.80 -11.72
C ILE A 120 5.32 5.07 -12.07
N GLY A 121 5.25 5.51 -13.33
CA GLY A 121 5.94 6.71 -13.78
C GLY A 121 5.47 7.99 -13.08
N GLN A 122 4.19 8.09 -12.69
CA GLN A 122 3.69 9.18 -11.85
C GLN A 122 4.31 9.13 -10.45
N LEU A 123 4.26 7.96 -9.80
CA LEU A 123 4.78 7.78 -8.46
C LEU A 123 6.28 8.09 -8.38
N LEU A 124 7.08 7.54 -9.30
CA LEU A 124 8.53 7.71 -9.36
C LEU A 124 8.96 9.07 -9.91
N GLY A 125 8.29 9.58 -10.93
CA GLY A 125 8.74 10.75 -11.67
C GLY A 125 8.18 12.07 -11.14
N ARG A 126 7.12 12.04 -10.32
CA ARG A 126 6.44 13.24 -9.82
C ARG A 126 6.39 13.32 -8.31
N TYR A 127 6.10 12.21 -7.62
CA TYR A 127 5.69 12.30 -6.22
C TYR A 127 6.81 11.98 -5.24
N THR A 128 7.54 10.88 -5.45
CA THR A 128 8.65 10.51 -4.57
C THR A 128 9.84 11.42 -4.78
N THR A 129 10.51 11.75 -3.69
CA THR A 129 11.84 12.38 -3.68
C THR A 129 12.95 11.36 -3.50
N GLY A 130 12.60 10.08 -3.28
CA GLY A 130 13.51 9.01 -2.86
C GLY A 130 13.76 8.97 -1.34
N ARG A 131 13.11 9.84 -0.55
CA ARG A 131 13.21 9.83 0.92
C ARG A 131 12.09 9.04 1.60
N GLU A 132 10.98 8.90 0.89
CA GLU A 132 9.81 8.16 1.37
C GLU A 132 10.11 6.66 1.37
N GLY A 133 9.35 5.90 2.18
CA GLY A 133 9.45 4.45 2.21
C GLY A 133 8.91 3.80 0.93
N GLN A 134 8.68 2.49 0.98
CA GLN A 134 8.12 1.76 -0.18
C GLN A 134 6.83 2.45 -0.69
N GLY A 135 6.77 2.75 -1.98
CA GLY A 135 5.60 3.33 -2.63
C GLY A 135 4.48 2.30 -2.83
N LEU A 136 3.26 2.77 -3.07
CA LEU A 136 2.11 1.91 -3.33
C LEU A 136 1.46 2.24 -4.67
N LEU A 137 1.13 1.21 -5.44
CA LEU A 137 0.26 1.32 -6.61
C LEU A 137 -0.96 0.45 -6.37
N ILE A 138 -2.07 1.08 -5.99
CA ILE A 138 -3.33 0.40 -5.67
C ILE A 138 -4.10 0.14 -6.96
N ASN A 139 -4.41 -1.11 -7.24
CA ASN A 139 -5.12 -1.56 -8.43
C ASN A 139 -6.54 -2.01 -8.08
N TYR A 140 -7.52 -1.18 -8.39
CA TYR A 140 -8.93 -1.53 -8.29
C TYR A 140 -9.33 -2.37 -9.51
N VAL A 141 -9.43 -3.69 -9.34
CA VAL A 141 -9.67 -4.62 -10.45
C VAL A 141 -11.15 -4.97 -10.52
N ARG A 142 -11.83 -4.52 -11.58
CA ARG A 142 -13.24 -4.81 -11.85
C ARG A 142 -13.45 -5.94 -12.85
N ASN A 143 -12.39 -6.58 -13.33
CA ASN A 143 -12.47 -7.71 -14.23
C ASN A 143 -12.40 -9.02 -13.45
N SER A 144 -13.09 -10.05 -13.95
CA SER A 144 -13.01 -11.39 -13.39
C SER A 144 -11.57 -11.93 -13.43
N ASN A 145 -11.25 -12.86 -12.52
CA ASN A 145 -9.98 -13.59 -12.49
C ASN A 145 -8.75 -12.68 -12.27
N ILE A 146 -8.76 -11.92 -11.17
CA ILE A 146 -7.65 -11.07 -10.75
C ILE A 146 -6.32 -11.83 -10.67
N LYS A 147 -6.31 -13.11 -10.30
CA LYS A 147 -5.09 -13.93 -10.28
C LYS A 147 -4.40 -13.98 -11.64
N ALA A 148 -5.16 -14.22 -12.72
CA ALA A 148 -4.59 -14.24 -14.07
C ALA A 148 -4.17 -12.84 -14.53
N ILE A 149 -4.89 -11.80 -14.11
CA ILE A 149 -4.54 -10.40 -14.40
C ILE A 149 -3.20 -10.03 -13.74
N THR A 150 -3.01 -10.33 -12.46
CA THR A 150 -1.75 -10.10 -11.74
C THR A 150 -0.61 -10.91 -12.38
N ALA A 151 -0.84 -12.18 -12.74
CA ALA A 151 0.18 -12.98 -13.41
C ALA A 151 0.59 -12.39 -14.76
N LYS A 152 -0.38 -11.93 -15.57
CA LYS A 152 -0.11 -11.26 -16.84
C LYS A 152 0.67 -9.96 -16.64
N LEU A 153 0.29 -9.17 -15.64
CA LEU A 153 1.01 -7.95 -15.27
C LEU A 153 2.46 -8.27 -14.90
N LYS A 154 2.70 -9.26 -14.04
CA LYS A 154 4.05 -9.72 -13.68
C LYS A 154 4.87 -10.10 -14.90
N THR A 155 4.32 -10.92 -15.80
CA THR A 155 5.01 -11.32 -17.03
C THR A 155 5.40 -10.11 -17.88
N GLU A 156 4.51 -9.13 -18.02
CA GLU A 156 4.79 -7.92 -18.80
C GLU A 156 5.89 -7.05 -18.15
N MET A 157 5.82 -6.86 -16.84
CA MET A 157 6.80 -6.10 -16.06
C MET A 157 8.19 -6.76 -16.12
N ASP A 158 8.26 -8.07 -15.91
CA ASP A 158 9.50 -8.85 -15.98
C ASP A 158 10.12 -8.84 -17.39
N ALA A 159 9.29 -8.81 -18.44
CA ALA A 159 9.77 -8.76 -19.81
C ALA A 159 10.28 -7.38 -20.23
N LYS A 160 9.69 -6.30 -19.70
CA LYS A 160 9.97 -4.92 -20.13
C LYS A 160 10.91 -4.17 -19.21
N LEU A 161 10.95 -4.52 -17.93
CA LEU A 161 11.62 -3.77 -16.86
C LEU A 161 11.35 -2.25 -16.94
N PRO A 162 10.07 -1.83 -16.91
CA PRO A 162 9.71 -0.43 -17.14
C PRO A 162 10.18 0.50 -16.01
N GLU A 163 10.24 1.80 -16.29
CA GLU A 163 10.56 2.83 -15.29
C GLU A 163 11.84 2.53 -14.49
N ASN A 164 12.90 2.09 -15.18
CA ASN A 164 14.18 1.69 -14.59
C ASN A 164 14.06 0.60 -13.51
N GLN A 165 13.16 -0.36 -13.70
CA GLN A 165 13.07 -1.53 -12.83
C GLN A 165 14.40 -2.31 -12.83
N THR A 166 14.93 -2.61 -11.64
CA THR A 166 16.29 -3.16 -11.47
C THR A 166 16.34 -4.67 -11.30
N GLU A 167 15.21 -5.30 -10.94
CA GLU A 167 15.08 -6.74 -10.74
C GLU A 167 13.71 -7.24 -11.21
N LEU A 168 13.55 -8.55 -11.38
CA LEU A 168 12.24 -9.15 -11.67
C LEU A 168 11.28 -8.93 -10.50
N CYS A 169 9.98 -8.86 -10.77
CA CYS A 169 8.97 -8.66 -9.73
C CYS A 169 9.05 -9.78 -8.69
N ALA A 170 9.03 -9.41 -7.42
CA ALA A 170 8.82 -10.34 -6.33
C ALA A 170 7.32 -10.48 -6.04
N GLU A 171 6.94 -11.59 -5.39
CA GLU A 171 5.59 -11.75 -4.85
C GLU A 171 5.45 -10.89 -3.59
N HIS A 172 4.30 -10.22 -3.44
CA HIS A 172 3.95 -9.59 -2.17
C HIS A 172 3.32 -10.61 -1.23
N THR A 173 3.38 -10.34 0.07
CA THR A 173 2.63 -11.09 1.09
C THR A 173 1.11 -11.07 0.88
N LEU A 174 0.56 -9.99 0.31
CA LEU A 174 -0.86 -9.86 0.00
C LEU A 174 -1.18 -10.64 -1.27
N LYS A 175 -2.34 -11.29 -1.30
CA LYS A 175 -2.80 -11.98 -2.50
C LYS A 175 -2.91 -11.01 -3.68
N TRP A 176 -2.61 -11.54 -4.86
CA TRP A 176 -2.75 -10.83 -6.14
C TRP A 176 -1.95 -9.52 -6.20
N SER A 177 -0.88 -9.45 -5.44
CA SER A 177 -0.04 -8.28 -5.28
C SER A 177 1.43 -8.62 -5.54
N LEU A 178 2.19 -7.65 -6.01
CA LEU A 178 3.59 -7.80 -6.43
C LEU A 178 4.46 -6.72 -5.77
N VAL A 179 5.76 -6.92 -5.78
CA VAL A 179 6.75 -5.88 -5.45
C VAL A 179 7.74 -5.74 -6.58
N THR A 180 8.06 -4.51 -6.97
CA THR A 180 9.17 -4.19 -7.87
C THR A 180 10.12 -3.21 -7.22
N LYS A 181 11.35 -3.13 -7.74
CA LYS A 181 12.34 -2.12 -7.35
C LYS A 181 12.79 -1.34 -8.56
N HIS A 182 12.93 -0.03 -8.39
CA HIS A 182 13.22 0.92 -9.46
C HIS A 182 14.37 1.84 -9.09
N GLN A 183 15.26 2.10 -10.04
CA GLN A 183 16.27 3.14 -9.88
C GLN A 183 15.61 4.51 -10.00
N HIS A 184 15.55 5.23 -8.88
CA HIS A 184 15.01 6.58 -8.83
C HIS A 184 16.05 7.63 -9.22
N SER A 185 15.59 8.81 -9.64
CA SER A 185 16.42 9.94 -10.07
C SER A 185 17.33 10.50 -8.97
N SER A 186 16.99 10.25 -7.70
CA SER A 186 17.83 10.59 -6.54
C SER A 186 19.06 9.70 -6.38
N GLY A 187 19.16 8.60 -7.12
CA GLY A 187 20.18 7.56 -6.91
C GLY A 187 19.73 6.43 -5.98
N GLU A 188 18.62 6.58 -5.27
CA GLU A 188 18.05 5.54 -4.42
C GLU A 188 17.33 4.46 -5.22
N ILE A 189 17.22 3.26 -4.62
CA ILE A 189 16.35 2.20 -5.11
C ILE A 189 15.01 2.29 -4.38
N VAL A 190 13.96 2.60 -5.12
CA VAL A 190 12.60 2.71 -4.57
C VAL A 190 11.83 1.42 -4.86
N ALA A 191 11.32 0.78 -3.80
CA ALA A 191 10.41 -0.34 -3.92
C ALA A 191 8.97 0.17 -4.14
N ILE A 192 8.17 -0.58 -4.92
CA ILE A 192 6.74 -0.31 -5.12
C ILE A 192 5.95 -1.58 -4.87
N GLY A 193 4.99 -1.50 -3.94
CA GLY A 193 3.98 -2.53 -3.73
C GLY A 193 2.81 -2.32 -4.69
N HIS A 194 2.59 -3.28 -5.60
CA HIS A 194 1.45 -3.29 -6.51
C HIS A 194 0.31 -4.08 -5.87
N ILE A 195 -0.67 -3.37 -5.31
CA ILE A 195 -1.68 -3.97 -4.45
C ILE A 195 -2.95 -4.25 -5.25
N GLY A 196 -3.36 -5.50 -5.36
CA GLY A 196 -4.57 -5.90 -6.08
C GLY A 196 -5.81 -5.92 -5.19
N CYS A 197 -6.83 -5.13 -5.53
CA CYS A 197 -8.14 -5.14 -4.89
C CYS A 197 -9.18 -5.78 -5.81
N ASN A 198 -9.76 -6.93 -5.43
CA ASN A 198 -10.74 -7.63 -6.25
C ASN A 198 -12.16 -7.07 -6.10
N LEU A 199 -12.51 -6.15 -6.99
CA LEU A 199 -13.81 -5.46 -7.02
C LEU A 199 -14.75 -5.99 -8.12
N TYR A 200 -14.46 -7.15 -8.72
CA TYR A 200 -15.36 -7.77 -9.70
C TYR A 200 -16.69 -8.16 -9.03
N VAL A 201 -17.81 -7.68 -9.58
CA VAL A 201 -19.17 -7.99 -9.15
C VAL A 201 -19.80 -8.96 -10.13
#